data_AF-A0A4Y2HWD3-F1
#
_entry.id   AF-A0A4Y2HWD3-F1
#
_cell.length_a   1.000
_cell.length_b   1.000
_cell.length_c   1.000
_cell.angle_alpha   90.00
_cell.angle_beta   90.00
_cell.angle_gamma   90.00
#
_symmetry.space_group_name_H-M   'P 1'
#
loop_
_entity.id
_entity.type
_entity.pdbx_description
1 polymer ?
#
loop_
_entity_poly.entity_id
_entity_poly.type
_entity_poly.pdbx_seq_one_letter_code
_entity_poly.pdbx_strand_id
1 'polypeptide(L)'
;MDNFFPSPTSEDNLDYTPIIGDVIPMVLEDIEMVINSLEGGKAPGLEQIDFWMWRAVFTHDKEFILDLINICFKFNYFPEHLKNARVFFLLKDGKDPGIPPLHIVAKDEFIKFRIWVKRSNEYNTIVDINLLDKHMPFTNIPSRQRLINLDSNIPNSDYDIYTDGSRIENETGFAPCILKDETNIQNHLFKLNTFNSVFQAELAAIEFAVNWDVKEKVKVNIHTDSLSSRSVINSANTRSEFVNKVKSNIFKAKNMVGLSCVEAHVGVSGNELADQQDKLAITSGDKLFIPVPYSHLKCLLKIT
;
A
#
# COMPACT_ATOMS: atom_id res chain seq x y z
N MET A 1 23.96 -2.12 -30.91
CA MET A 1 22.86 -2.00 -29.92
C MET A 1 21.80 -1.00 -30.37
N ASP A 2 22.02 -0.33 -31.51
CA ASP A 2 21.21 0.79 -32.01
C ASP A 2 19.90 0.39 -32.70
N ASN A 3 19.66 -0.91 -32.90
CA ASN A 3 18.43 -1.44 -33.51
C ASN A 3 17.41 -1.94 -32.48
N PHE A 4 17.69 -1.81 -31.18
CA PHE A 4 16.78 -2.34 -30.15
C PHE A 4 15.69 -1.34 -29.76
N PHE A 5 15.93 -0.04 -29.92
CA PHE A 5 14.97 1.02 -29.62
C PHE A 5 14.63 1.81 -30.90
N PRO A 6 13.35 2.01 -31.24
CA PRO A 6 12.98 2.82 -32.41
C PRO A 6 13.33 4.29 -32.17
N SER A 7 13.78 4.99 -33.22
CA SER A 7 14.02 6.44 -33.19
C SER A 7 12.75 7.23 -32.80
N PRO A 8 12.89 8.42 -32.19
CA PRO A 8 11.76 9.30 -31.89
C PRO A 8 10.99 9.68 -33.18
N THR A 9 9.67 9.83 -33.08
CA THR A 9 8.80 10.15 -34.22
C THR A 9 8.27 11.58 -34.12
N SER A 10 7.99 12.21 -35.27
CA SER A 10 7.56 13.62 -35.35
C SER A 10 6.19 13.94 -34.75
N GLU A 11 5.46 12.95 -34.23
CA GLU A 11 4.17 13.11 -33.53
C GLU A 11 4.34 13.52 -32.04
N ASP A 12 5.57 13.57 -31.51
CA ASP A 12 5.86 13.90 -30.11
C ASP A 12 5.78 15.42 -29.79
N ASN A 13 5.14 16.24 -30.64
CA ASN A 13 4.98 17.69 -30.43
C ASN A 13 3.53 18.05 -30.12
N LEU A 14 3.15 17.97 -28.85
CA LEU A 14 1.90 18.52 -28.32
C LEU A 14 2.16 19.86 -27.64
N ASP A 15 1.53 20.91 -28.13
CA ASP A 15 1.63 22.27 -27.58
C ASP A 15 0.96 22.30 -26.19
N TYR A 16 1.76 22.40 -25.12
CA TYR A 16 1.29 22.36 -23.74
C TYR A 16 1.13 23.77 -23.18
N THR A 17 -0.07 24.11 -22.70
CA THR A 17 -0.32 25.35 -21.97
C THR A 17 -0.37 25.08 -20.46
N PRO A 18 0.58 25.61 -19.66
CA PRO A 18 0.62 25.35 -18.22
C PRO A 18 -0.57 25.95 -17.48
N ILE A 19 -1.14 25.16 -16.56
CA ILE A 19 -2.11 25.64 -15.57
C ILE A 19 -1.34 25.82 -14.26
N ILE A 20 -1.16 27.07 -13.83
CA ILE A 20 -0.49 27.40 -12.57
C ILE A 20 -1.51 27.23 -11.44
N GLY A 21 -1.34 26.20 -10.61
CA GLY A 21 -2.14 25.97 -9.42
C GLY A 21 -1.34 26.22 -8.14
N ASP A 22 -2.03 26.45 -7.02
CA ASP A 22 -1.40 26.48 -5.69
C ASP A 22 -0.95 25.07 -5.30
N VAL A 23 0.34 24.78 -5.45
CA VAL A 23 0.95 23.51 -5.05
C VAL A 23 1.90 23.75 -3.89
N ILE A 24 1.75 22.95 -2.82
CA ILE A 24 2.71 22.93 -1.71
C ILE A 24 4.03 22.35 -2.25
N PRO A 25 5.16 23.08 -2.18
CA PRO A 25 6.45 22.56 -2.63
C PRO A 25 6.83 21.30 -1.86
N MET A 26 7.38 20.32 -2.57
CA MET A 26 8.01 19.16 -1.94
C MET A 26 9.27 19.60 -1.21
N VAL A 27 9.58 18.90 -0.12
CA VAL A 27 10.81 19.07 0.65
C VAL A 27 11.81 17.96 0.36
N LEU A 28 13.09 18.16 0.71
CA LEU A 28 14.15 17.21 0.40
C LEU A 28 13.86 15.83 0.99
N GLU A 29 13.28 15.76 2.18
CA GLU A 29 12.92 14.50 2.85
C GLU A 29 11.94 13.67 2.01
N ASP A 30 10.98 14.31 1.33
CA ASP A 30 10.03 13.63 0.45
C ASP A 30 10.76 13.00 -0.76
N ILE A 31 11.75 13.71 -1.31
CA ILE A 31 12.55 13.21 -2.44
C ILE A 31 13.44 12.05 -2.00
N GLU A 32 14.10 12.16 -0.85
CA GLU A 32 14.95 11.09 -0.30
C GLU A 32 14.16 9.80 -0.09
N MET A 33 12.94 9.90 0.44
CA MET A 33 12.05 8.74 0.62
C MET A 33 11.73 8.05 -0.72
N VAL A 34 11.45 8.84 -1.77
CA VAL A 34 11.16 8.29 -3.10
C VAL A 34 12.40 7.63 -3.70
N ILE A 35 13.53 8.33 -3.74
CA ILE A 35 14.78 7.85 -4.35
C ILE A 35 15.27 6.55 -3.68
N ASN A 36 15.22 6.49 -2.35
CA ASN A 36 15.62 5.30 -1.59
C ASN A 36 14.70 4.09 -1.84
N SER A 37 13.45 4.34 -2.24
CA SER A 37 12.49 3.29 -2.57
C SER A 37 12.57 2.77 -4.01
N LEU A 38 13.31 3.42 -4.90
CA LEU A 38 13.43 3.02 -6.31
C LEU A 38 14.20 1.69 -6.45
N GLU A 39 13.54 0.62 -6.88
CA GLU A 39 14.19 -0.68 -7.10
C GLU A 39 15.07 -0.68 -8.36
N GLY A 40 16.38 -0.90 -8.22
CA GLY A 40 17.27 -1.07 -9.38
C GLY A 40 16.83 -2.21 -10.32
N GLY A 41 17.24 -2.13 -11.59
CA GLY A 41 17.00 -3.19 -12.58
C GLY A 41 15.66 -3.11 -13.33
N LYS A 42 14.96 -1.97 -13.26
CA LYS A 42 13.88 -1.64 -14.21
C LYS A 42 14.49 -1.08 -15.49
N ALA A 43 13.81 -1.27 -16.62
CA ALA A 43 14.21 -0.69 -17.89
C ALA A 43 14.19 0.84 -17.81
N PRO A 44 15.17 1.53 -18.43
CA PRO A 44 15.21 2.99 -18.43
C PRO A 44 14.00 3.57 -19.17
N GLY A 45 13.65 4.83 -18.85
CA GLY A 45 12.68 5.59 -19.63
C GLY A 45 13.19 5.91 -21.04
N LEU A 46 12.41 6.64 -21.82
CA LEU A 46 12.79 7.03 -23.19
C LEU A 46 14.07 7.87 -23.25
N GLU A 47 14.37 8.54 -22.15
CA GLU A 47 15.59 9.30 -21.89
C GLU A 47 16.83 8.44 -21.62
N GLN A 48 16.68 7.11 -21.56
CA GLN A 48 17.75 6.15 -21.27
C GLN A 48 18.35 6.29 -19.85
N ILE A 49 17.64 6.97 -18.93
CA ILE A 49 18.01 7.12 -17.53
C ILE A 49 17.25 6.07 -16.72
N ASP A 50 17.98 5.15 -16.10
CA ASP A 50 17.40 4.16 -15.20
C ASP A 50 17.39 4.63 -13.74
N PHE A 51 16.81 3.82 -12.85
CA PHE A 51 16.77 4.17 -11.43
C PHE A 51 18.14 4.19 -10.75
N TRP A 52 19.17 3.53 -11.31
CA TRP A 52 20.55 3.64 -10.81
C TRP A 52 21.14 5.01 -11.13
N MET A 53 20.90 5.49 -12.36
CA MET A 53 21.32 6.81 -12.79
C MET A 53 20.59 7.90 -12.02
N TRP A 54 19.28 7.78 -11.81
CA TRP A 54 18.54 8.73 -10.96
C TRP A 54 19.08 8.79 -9.52
N ARG A 55 19.43 7.64 -8.93
CA ARG A 55 20.11 7.59 -7.62
C ARG A 55 21.48 8.26 -7.66
N ALA A 56 22.26 8.07 -8.72
CA ALA A 56 23.57 8.67 -8.86
C ALA A 56 23.49 10.20 -9.00
N VAL A 57 22.57 10.70 -9.83
CA VAL A 57 22.32 12.15 -9.97
C VAL A 57 21.88 12.74 -8.64
N PHE A 58 20.94 12.09 -7.94
CA PHE A 58 20.49 12.55 -6.63
C PHE A 58 21.62 12.55 -5.59
N THR A 59 22.53 11.57 -5.63
CA THR A 59 23.70 11.54 -4.73
C THR A 59 24.67 12.70 -5.01
N HIS A 60 24.75 13.12 -6.28
CA HIS A 60 25.65 14.20 -6.70
C HIS A 60 25.06 15.59 -6.39
N ASP A 61 23.78 15.80 -6.72
CA ASP A 61 23.10 17.08 -6.55
C ASP A 61 21.63 16.88 -6.18
N LYS A 62 21.38 16.93 -4.87
CA LYS A 62 20.03 16.76 -4.29
C LYS A 62 19.13 17.97 -4.54
N GLU A 63 19.70 19.16 -4.48
CA GLU A 63 18.97 20.42 -4.66
C GLU A 63 18.49 20.57 -6.10
N PHE A 64 19.31 20.18 -7.08
CA PHE A 64 18.90 20.15 -8.49
C PHE A 64 17.66 19.27 -8.70
N ILE A 65 17.62 18.05 -8.14
CA ILE A 65 16.47 17.15 -8.28
C ILE A 65 15.23 17.72 -7.57
N LEU A 66 15.42 18.30 -6.38
CA LEU A 66 14.34 18.95 -5.64
C LEU A 66 13.73 20.10 -6.44
N ASP A 67 14.57 20.98 -6.98
CA ASP A 67 14.16 22.11 -7.81
C ASP A 67 13.47 21.65 -9.08
N LEU A 68 14.04 20.67 -9.78
CA LEU A 68 13.46 20.10 -10.99
C LEU A 68 12.03 19.57 -10.73
N ILE A 69 11.85 18.80 -9.65
CA ILE A 69 10.55 18.22 -9.29
C ILE A 69 9.56 19.32 -8.89
N ASN A 70 9.99 20.28 -8.07
CA ASN A 70 9.15 21.41 -7.66
C ASN A 70 8.74 22.30 -8.83
N ILE A 71 9.62 22.50 -9.82
CA ILE A 71 9.30 23.17 -11.08
C ILE A 71 8.22 22.37 -11.83
N CYS A 72 8.37 21.04 -11.94
CA CYS A 72 7.38 20.21 -12.61
C CYS A 72 5.99 20.32 -11.96
N PHE A 73 5.94 20.30 -10.63
CA PHE A 73 4.69 20.47 -9.88
C PHE A 73 4.12 21.88 -10.01
N LYS A 74 4.95 22.93 -9.92
CA LYS A 74 4.55 24.33 -10.06
C LYS A 74 3.89 24.62 -11.41
N PHE A 75 4.43 24.06 -12.48
CA PHE A 75 3.87 24.22 -13.82
C PHE A 75 2.84 23.14 -14.18
N ASN A 76 2.54 22.20 -13.27
CA ASN A 76 1.72 21.02 -13.53
C ASN A 76 2.14 20.26 -14.80
N TYR A 77 3.44 20.25 -15.05
CA TYR A 77 4.06 19.72 -16.26
C TYR A 77 5.29 18.91 -15.91
N PHE A 78 5.25 17.62 -16.23
CA PHE A 78 6.46 16.81 -16.34
C PHE A 78 6.87 16.73 -17.82
N PRO A 79 8.18 16.81 -18.14
CA PRO A 79 8.69 16.54 -19.48
C PRO A 79 8.16 15.23 -20.04
N GLU A 80 7.84 15.21 -21.33
CA GLU A 80 7.20 14.05 -21.96
C GLU A 80 8.03 12.77 -21.85
N HIS A 81 9.34 12.87 -22.02
CA HIS A 81 10.25 11.73 -21.85
C HIS A 81 10.21 11.13 -20.44
N LEU A 82 9.88 11.92 -19.41
CA LEU A 82 9.71 11.44 -18.03
C LEU A 82 8.30 10.89 -17.75
N LYS A 83 7.32 11.16 -18.63
CA LYS A 83 5.94 10.66 -18.53
C LYS A 83 5.73 9.35 -19.29
N ASN A 84 6.44 9.20 -20.41
CA ASN A 84 6.21 8.13 -21.36
C ASN A 84 7.25 7.02 -21.18
N ALA A 85 6.79 5.78 -21.01
CA ALA A 85 7.64 4.60 -21.04
C ALA A 85 7.25 3.71 -22.21
N ARG A 86 8.23 3.32 -23.05
CA ARG A 86 8.03 2.23 -24.02
C ARG A 86 8.34 0.92 -23.32
N VAL A 87 7.28 0.16 -23.02
CA VAL A 87 7.41 -1.12 -22.35
C VAL A 87 7.62 -2.23 -23.38
N PHE A 88 8.82 -2.81 -23.39
CA PHE A 88 9.14 -3.99 -24.19
C PHE A 88 9.17 -5.22 -23.28
N PHE A 89 8.33 -6.21 -23.58
CA PHE A 89 8.28 -7.44 -22.82
C PHE A 89 9.09 -8.52 -23.54
N LEU A 90 10.21 -8.92 -22.94
CA LEU A 90 11.07 -9.98 -23.45
C LEU A 90 10.74 -11.30 -22.74
N LEU A 91 10.60 -12.39 -23.51
CA LEU A 91 10.62 -13.72 -22.92
C LEU A 91 12.01 -13.98 -22.34
N LYS A 92 12.09 -14.42 -21.08
CA LYS A 92 13.34 -14.92 -20.52
C LYS A 92 13.69 -16.24 -21.20
N ASP A 93 14.96 -16.39 -21.59
CA ASP A 93 15.47 -17.64 -22.19
C ASP A 93 15.14 -18.86 -21.31
N GLY A 94 14.65 -19.92 -21.95
CA GLY A 94 14.34 -21.19 -21.31
C GLY A 94 12.97 -21.29 -20.60
N LYS A 95 12.08 -20.27 -20.71
CA LYS A 95 10.70 -20.38 -20.23
C LYS A 95 9.74 -20.85 -21.34
N ASP A 96 8.94 -21.86 -21.02
CA ASP A 96 7.91 -22.45 -21.90
C ASP A 96 6.84 -21.40 -22.30
N PRO A 97 6.35 -21.34 -23.55
CA PRO A 97 5.43 -20.31 -24.05
C PRO A 97 4.01 -20.34 -23.48
N GLY A 98 3.76 -21.00 -22.35
CA GLY A 98 2.48 -20.96 -21.64
C GLY A 98 2.11 -19.57 -21.09
N ILE A 99 2.84 -18.52 -21.48
CA ILE A 99 2.57 -17.12 -21.18
C ILE A 99 1.49 -16.64 -22.15
N PRO A 100 0.39 -16.06 -21.66
CA PRO A 100 -0.65 -15.53 -22.53
C PRO A 100 -0.05 -14.53 -23.54
N PRO A 101 -0.51 -14.54 -24.80
CA PRO A 101 -0.05 -13.61 -25.83
C PRO A 101 0.05 -12.17 -25.32
N LEU A 102 1.08 -11.45 -25.75
CA LEU A 102 1.44 -10.12 -25.24
C LEU A 102 0.27 -9.11 -25.24
N HIS A 103 -0.57 -9.15 -26.27
CA HIS A 103 -1.74 -8.27 -26.39
C HIS A 103 -2.79 -8.53 -25.30
N ILE A 104 -2.87 -9.75 -24.75
CA ILE A 104 -3.76 -10.11 -23.65
C ILE A 104 -3.26 -9.48 -22.36
N VAL A 105 -1.97 -9.64 -22.04
CA VAL A 105 -1.36 -9.02 -20.85
C VAL A 105 -1.50 -7.49 -20.86
N ALA A 106 -1.27 -6.86 -22.02
CA ALA A 106 -1.45 -5.43 -22.18
C ALA A 106 -2.91 -4.99 -21.99
N LYS A 107 -3.86 -5.76 -22.51
CA LYS A 107 -5.29 -5.52 -22.33
C LYS A 107 -5.69 -5.63 -20.85
N ASP A 108 -5.17 -6.62 -20.12
CA ASP A 108 -5.46 -6.80 -18.70
C ASP A 108 -4.94 -5.64 -17.86
N GLU A 109 -3.71 -5.18 -18.10
CA GLU A 109 -3.14 -3.99 -17.44
C GLU A 109 -3.95 -2.72 -17.76
N PHE A 110 -4.37 -2.56 -19.02
CA PHE A 110 -5.20 -1.44 -19.42
C PHE A 110 -6.56 -1.44 -18.70
N ILE A 111 -7.23 -2.60 -18.62
CA ILE A 111 -8.50 -2.75 -17.90
C ILE A 111 -8.31 -2.47 -16.41
N LYS A 112 -7.25 -3.01 -15.78
CA LYS A 112 -6.90 -2.70 -14.37
C LYS A 112 -6.72 -1.21 -14.16
N PHE A 113 -6.03 -0.51 -15.05
CA PHE A 113 -5.85 0.94 -14.96
C PHE A 113 -7.19 1.68 -15.08
N ARG A 114 -8.05 1.31 -16.04
CA ARG A 114 -9.38 1.89 -16.24
C ARG A 114 -10.26 1.75 -14.98
N ILE A 115 -10.22 0.58 -14.34
CA ILE A 115 -11.00 0.31 -13.12
C ILE A 115 -10.36 0.99 -11.91
N TRP A 116 -9.10 0.65 -11.61
CA TRP A 116 -8.45 1.03 -10.36
C TRP A 116 -8.10 2.51 -10.31
N VAL A 117 -7.57 3.09 -11.38
CA VAL A 117 -7.11 4.49 -11.39
C VAL A 117 -8.20 5.43 -11.92
N LYS A 118 -8.83 5.08 -13.05
CA LYS A 118 -9.83 5.95 -13.69
C LYS A 118 -11.26 5.76 -13.17
N ARG A 119 -11.53 4.73 -12.35
CA ARG A 119 -12.86 4.46 -11.78
C ARG A 119 -13.95 4.35 -12.86
N SER A 120 -13.61 3.73 -14.01
CA SER A 120 -14.53 3.62 -15.15
C SER A 120 -15.66 2.62 -14.90
N ASN A 121 -16.90 3.10 -14.84
CA ASN A 121 -18.10 2.29 -14.63
C ASN A 121 -18.40 1.26 -15.74
N GLU A 122 -17.69 1.31 -16.87
CA GLU A 122 -17.82 0.36 -17.98
C GLU A 122 -17.59 -1.10 -17.55
N TYR A 123 -16.85 -1.32 -16.45
CA TYR A 123 -16.48 -2.65 -15.97
C TYR A 123 -17.16 -3.03 -14.65
N ASN A 124 -18.30 -2.40 -14.32
CA ASN A 124 -19.08 -2.72 -13.11
C ASN A 124 -19.58 -4.18 -13.09
N THR A 125 -19.61 -4.86 -14.23
CA THR A 125 -19.89 -6.30 -14.32
C THR A 125 -18.77 -7.18 -13.77
N ILE A 126 -17.53 -6.66 -13.68
CA ILE A 126 -16.36 -7.36 -13.13
C ILE A 126 -16.26 -7.13 -11.63
N VAL A 127 -16.36 -5.87 -11.20
CA VAL A 127 -16.34 -5.48 -9.79
C VAL A 127 -17.18 -4.22 -9.61
N ASP A 128 -17.97 -4.15 -8.54
CA ASP A 128 -18.62 -2.90 -8.17
C ASP A 128 -17.57 -1.89 -7.70
N ILE A 129 -17.38 -0.84 -8.50
CA ILE A 129 -16.37 0.19 -8.28
C ILE A 129 -16.62 0.96 -6.98
N ASN A 130 -17.86 1.02 -6.50
CA ASN A 130 -18.19 1.69 -5.25
C ASN A 130 -17.70 0.91 -4.03
N LEU A 131 -17.57 -0.41 -4.15
CA LEU A 131 -17.02 -1.26 -3.08
C LEU A 131 -15.49 -1.32 -3.13
N LEU A 132 -14.87 -0.94 -4.25
CA LEU A 132 -13.44 -1.00 -4.48
C LEU A 132 -12.69 0.07 -3.69
N ASP A 133 -11.62 -0.34 -3.00
CA ASP A 133 -10.71 0.58 -2.33
C ASP A 133 -10.20 1.65 -3.30
N LYS A 134 -10.04 2.89 -2.83
CA LYS A 134 -9.71 4.03 -3.70
C LYS A 134 -8.20 4.17 -3.89
N HIS A 135 -7.83 4.41 -5.15
CA HIS A 135 -6.47 4.79 -5.50
C HIS A 135 -6.22 6.26 -5.12
N MET A 136 -5.33 6.49 -4.16
CA MET A 136 -4.90 7.83 -3.76
C MET A 136 -3.59 8.24 -4.46
N PRO A 137 -3.58 9.37 -5.19
CA PRO A 137 -2.35 10.02 -5.63
C PRO A 137 -1.48 10.44 -4.43
N PHE A 138 -0.15 10.41 -4.59
CA PHE A 138 0.80 10.72 -3.50
C PHE A 138 0.66 12.14 -3.01
N THR A 139 0.31 13.06 -3.91
CA THR A 139 0.07 14.48 -3.62
C THR A 139 -1.01 14.70 -2.56
N ASN A 140 -1.90 13.73 -2.36
CA ASN A 140 -3.05 13.89 -1.45
C ASN A 140 -2.76 13.35 -0.04
N ILE A 141 -1.58 12.76 0.20
CA ILE A 141 -1.19 12.19 1.49
C ILE A 141 -0.21 13.15 2.17
N PRO A 142 -0.54 13.75 3.34
CA PRO A 142 0.36 14.64 4.05
C PRO A 142 1.69 13.95 4.39
N SER A 143 2.84 14.61 4.12
CA SER A 143 4.18 14.01 4.26
C SER A 143 4.41 13.37 5.64
N ARG A 144 3.96 14.03 6.72
CA ARG A 144 4.06 13.53 8.11
C ARG A 144 3.28 12.24 8.40
N GLN A 145 2.33 11.86 7.55
CA GLN A 145 1.51 10.64 7.68
C GLN A 145 1.96 9.53 6.71
N ARG A 146 2.91 9.82 5.82
CA ARG A 146 3.44 8.86 4.84
C ARG A 146 4.29 7.79 5.49
N LEU A 147 5.02 8.12 6.54
CA LEU A 147 5.84 7.17 7.28
C LEU A 147 5.60 7.36 8.77
N ILE A 148 5.24 6.27 9.44
CA ILE A 148 4.91 6.29 10.86
C ILE A 148 5.86 5.33 11.54
N ASN A 149 6.91 5.87 12.15
CA ASN A 149 7.74 5.11 13.06
C ASN A 149 7.05 5.14 14.44
N LEU A 150 6.46 4.01 14.81
CA LEU A 150 6.00 3.77 16.18
C LEU A 150 7.13 3.17 17.00
N ASP A 151 7.15 3.52 18.29
CA ASP A 151 7.95 2.80 19.26
C ASP A 151 7.44 1.35 19.37
N SER A 152 8.35 0.40 19.57
CA SER A 152 7.99 -1.01 19.67
C SER A 152 7.09 -1.27 20.86
N ASN A 153 7.35 -0.60 21.99
CA ASN A 153 6.53 -0.63 23.19
C ASN A 153 6.57 0.74 23.86
N ILE A 154 5.45 1.15 24.42
CA ILE A 154 5.38 2.32 25.30
C ILE A 154 5.46 1.90 26.76
N PRO A 155 6.17 2.67 27.62
CA PRO A 155 6.26 2.38 29.04
C PRO A 155 4.92 2.67 29.73
N ASN A 156 4.62 1.86 30.76
CA ASN A 156 3.37 1.96 31.53
C ASN A 156 2.12 1.86 30.63
N SER A 157 2.09 0.86 29.74
CA SER A 157 0.87 0.48 29.04
C SER A 157 -0.15 -0.08 30.03
N ASP A 158 -1.42 0.27 29.83
CA ASP A 158 -2.54 -0.23 30.63
C ASP A 158 -2.98 -1.63 30.16
N TYR A 159 -2.78 -1.93 28.87
CA TYR A 159 -3.19 -3.18 28.22
C TYR A 159 -2.20 -3.62 27.14
N ASP A 160 -2.17 -4.92 26.89
CA ASP A 160 -1.55 -5.54 25.73
C ASP A 160 -2.65 -6.05 24.80
N ILE A 161 -2.57 -5.71 23.51
CA ILE A 161 -3.54 -6.14 22.51
C ILE A 161 -2.82 -7.01 21.49
N TYR A 162 -3.21 -8.28 21.43
CA TYR A 162 -2.73 -9.20 20.41
C TYR A 162 -3.71 -9.23 19.25
N THR A 163 -3.20 -9.14 18.04
CA THR A 163 -4.01 -9.06 16.83
C THR A 163 -3.60 -10.14 15.85
N ASP A 164 -4.58 -10.82 15.27
CA ASP A 164 -4.38 -11.71 14.13
C ASP A 164 -5.56 -11.60 13.16
N GLY A 165 -5.33 -11.99 11.91
CA GLY A 165 -6.35 -12.13 10.89
C GLY A 165 -6.11 -13.36 10.01
N SER A 166 -7.14 -14.18 9.85
CA SER A 166 -7.08 -15.40 9.06
C SER A 166 -8.04 -15.39 7.88
N ARG A 167 -7.73 -16.30 6.96
CA ARG A 167 -8.63 -16.68 5.87
C ARG A 167 -8.70 -18.19 5.82
N ILE A 168 -9.90 -18.73 5.92
CA ILE A 168 -10.20 -20.15 5.74
C ILE A 168 -11.11 -20.26 4.53
N GLU A 169 -10.66 -21.02 3.52
CA GLU A 169 -11.31 -21.10 2.21
C GLU A 169 -11.48 -19.71 1.57
N ASN A 170 -12.70 -19.17 1.60
CA ASN A 170 -13.04 -17.85 1.08
C ASN A 170 -13.58 -16.90 2.12
N GLU A 171 -13.61 -17.29 3.39
CA GLU A 171 -14.08 -16.46 4.48
C GLU A 171 -12.88 -15.86 5.20
N THR A 172 -12.97 -14.57 5.55
CA THR A 172 -11.88 -13.84 6.18
C THR A 172 -12.39 -13.23 7.48
N GLY A 173 -11.58 -13.29 8.53
CA GLY A 173 -11.92 -12.74 9.84
C GLY A 173 -10.68 -12.22 10.54
N PHE A 174 -10.88 -11.38 11.54
CA PHE A 174 -9.81 -10.93 12.41
C PHE A 174 -10.30 -10.79 13.85
N ALA A 175 -9.35 -10.82 14.78
CA ALA A 175 -9.66 -10.67 16.18
C ALA A 175 -8.54 -9.93 16.94
N PRO A 176 -8.85 -8.76 17.53
CA PRO A 176 -8.04 -8.19 18.60
C PRO A 176 -8.44 -8.78 19.96
N CYS A 177 -7.45 -9.28 20.68
CA CYS A 177 -7.56 -9.83 22.03
C CYS A 177 -6.89 -8.88 23.03
N ILE A 178 -7.67 -8.35 23.98
CA ILE A 178 -7.25 -7.35 24.96
C ILE A 178 -6.89 -8.06 26.27
N LEU A 179 -5.63 -7.98 26.64
CA LEU A 179 -5.08 -8.57 27.85
C LEU A 179 -4.66 -7.46 28.83
N LYS A 180 -4.82 -7.75 30.12
CA LYS A 180 -4.28 -6.95 31.22
C LYS A 180 -3.52 -7.87 32.14
N ASP A 181 -2.24 -7.55 32.42
CA ASP A 181 -1.37 -8.36 33.26
C ASP A 181 -1.38 -9.85 32.82
N GLU A 182 -1.19 -10.09 31.51
CA GLU A 182 -1.23 -11.41 30.84
C GLU A 182 -2.58 -12.16 30.91
N THR A 183 -3.60 -11.56 31.52
CA THR A 183 -4.94 -12.14 31.63
C THR A 183 -5.84 -11.61 30.53
N ASN A 184 -6.48 -12.50 29.77
CA ASN A 184 -7.47 -12.11 28.78
C ASN A 184 -8.70 -11.48 29.45
N ILE A 185 -9.01 -10.24 29.07
CA ILE A 185 -10.15 -9.47 29.58
C ILE A 185 -11.29 -9.45 28.56
N GLN A 186 -10.97 -9.25 27.29
CA GLN A 186 -11.97 -9.04 26.25
C GLN A 186 -11.41 -9.39 24.86
N ASN A 187 -12.22 -10.07 24.06
CA ASN A 187 -11.94 -10.35 22.66
C ASN A 187 -13.02 -9.73 21.79
N HIS A 188 -12.62 -9.20 20.62
CA HIS A 188 -13.56 -8.81 19.58
C HIS A 188 -13.34 -9.68 18.35
N LEU A 189 -14.42 -10.12 17.72
CA LEU A 189 -14.37 -11.03 16.59
C LEU A 189 -15.12 -10.37 15.44
N PHE A 190 -14.44 -10.17 14.31
CA PHE A 190 -15.03 -9.54 13.14
C PHE A 190 -14.91 -10.44 11.92
N LYS A 191 -16.04 -10.62 11.24
CA LYS A 191 -16.14 -11.32 9.96
C LYS A 191 -16.10 -10.31 8.82
N LEU A 192 -15.14 -10.48 7.92
CA LEU A 192 -15.00 -9.67 6.70
C LEU A 192 -15.70 -10.33 5.51
N ASN A 193 -15.77 -9.63 4.39
CA ASN A 193 -16.33 -10.18 3.16
C ASN A 193 -15.34 -11.15 2.49
N THR A 194 -15.88 -11.99 1.62
CA THR A 194 -15.13 -13.09 0.99
C THR A 194 -14.02 -12.65 0.03
N PHE A 195 -14.09 -11.41 -0.44
CA PHE A 195 -13.08 -10.79 -1.28
C PHE A 195 -11.89 -10.20 -0.51
N ASN A 196 -11.98 -10.08 0.82
CA ASN A 196 -10.93 -9.46 1.62
C ASN A 196 -9.75 -10.42 1.84
N SER A 197 -8.54 -9.88 1.88
CA SER A 197 -7.32 -10.68 2.10
C SER A 197 -6.95 -10.74 3.58
N VAL A 198 -6.17 -11.75 3.98
CA VAL A 198 -5.49 -11.83 5.30
C VAL A 198 -4.83 -10.50 5.67
N PHE A 199 -4.03 -9.92 4.76
CA PHE A 199 -3.40 -8.61 4.98
C PHE A 199 -4.37 -7.48 5.37
N GLN A 200 -5.60 -7.47 4.82
CA GLN A 200 -6.58 -6.46 5.21
C GLN A 200 -7.19 -6.76 6.58
N ALA A 201 -7.37 -8.03 6.91
CA ALA A 201 -7.88 -8.48 8.20
C ALA A 201 -6.92 -8.09 9.33
N GLU A 202 -5.64 -8.38 9.12
CA GLU A 202 -4.51 -8.03 9.99
C GLU A 202 -4.42 -6.52 10.23
N LEU A 203 -4.45 -5.74 9.14
CA LEU A 203 -4.40 -4.29 9.24
C LEU A 203 -5.67 -3.70 9.90
N ALA A 204 -6.84 -4.32 9.68
CA ALA A 204 -8.08 -3.94 10.33
C ALA A 204 -8.07 -4.26 11.84
N ALA A 205 -7.41 -5.34 12.27
CA ALA A 205 -7.22 -5.68 13.67
C ALA A 205 -6.37 -4.62 14.38
N ILE A 206 -5.28 -4.17 13.75
CA ILE A 206 -4.46 -3.05 14.23
C ILE A 206 -5.29 -1.75 14.27
N GLU A 207 -6.04 -1.44 13.21
CA GLU A 207 -6.92 -0.26 13.20
C GLU A 207 -7.94 -0.30 14.35
N PHE A 208 -8.51 -1.46 14.64
CA PHE A 208 -9.43 -1.62 15.75
C PHE A 208 -8.76 -1.31 17.09
N ALA A 209 -7.59 -1.91 17.36
CA ALA A 209 -6.85 -1.70 18.59
C ALA A 209 -6.52 -0.21 18.83
N VAL A 210 -6.14 0.49 17.76
CA VAL A 210 -5.85 1.96 17.72
C VAL A 210 -7.10 2.85 17.83
N ASN A 211 -8.29 2.31 17.57
CA ASN A 211 -9.52 3.05 17.83
C ASN A 211 -10.03 2.77 19.24
N TRP A 212 -9.75 1.58 19.76
CA TRP A 212 -10.13 1.16 21.10
C TRP A 212 -9.37 1.93 22.17
N ASP A 213 -8.04 2.08 22.05
CA ASP A 213 -7.22 2.85 23.00
C ASP A 213 -7.64 4.33 23.06
N VAL A 214 -7.92 4.95 21.90
CA VAL A 214 -8.39 6.34 21.81
C VAL A 214 -9.76 6.49 22.46
N LYS A 215 -10.66 5.51 22.26
CA LYS A 215 -12.00 5.51 22.84
C LYS A 215 -11.96 5.35 24.36
N GLU A 216 -11.19 4.40 24.87
CA GLU A 216 -11.07 4.11 26.30
C GLU A 216 -10.10 5.08 27.02
N LYS A 217 -9.32 5.86 26.25
CA LYS A 217 -8.31 6.82 26.73
C LYS A 217 -7.21 6.17 27.55
N VAL A 218 -6.74 5.02 27.08
CA VAL A 218 -5.73 4.19 27.73
C VAL A 218 -4.49 4.06 26.85
N LYS A 219 -3.36 3.66 27.44
CA LYS A 219 -2.13 3.33 26.73
C LYS A 219 -2.10 1.84 26.42
N VAL A 220 -1.78 1.48 25.18
CA VAL A 220 -1.74 0.08 24.75
C VAL A 220 -0.45 -0.28 24.03
N ASN A 221 0.00 -1.52 24.19
CA ASN A 221 0.99 -2.13 23.29
C ASN A 221 0.27 -3.12 22.38
N ILE A 222 0.41 -2.95 21.07
CA ILE A 222 -0.18 -3.82 20.06
C ILE A 222 0.88 -4.79 19.57
N HIS A 223 0.57 -6.09 19.63
CA HIS A 223 1.43 -7.18 19.20
C HIS A 223 0.81 -7.87 17.98
N THR A 224 1.55 -7.91 16.88
CA THR A 224 1.14 -8.55 15.62
C THR A 224 2.28 -9.39 15.05
N ASP A 225 2.00 -10.55 14.48
CA ASP A 225 2.99 -11.33 13.73
C ASP A 225 3.07 -10.91 12.24
N SER A 226 2.18 -10.01 11.82
CA SER A 226 2.02 -9.58 10.44
C SER A 226 3.12 -8.61 9.98
N LEU A 227 4.24 -9.16 9.51
CA LEU A 227 5.34 -8.39 8.92
C LEU A 227 4.87 -7.49 7.76
N SER A 228 3.87 -7.94 7.00
CA SER A 228 3.30 -7.18 5.89
C SER A 228 2.56 -5.91 6.36
N SER A 229 1.79 -6.01 7.45
CA SER A 229 1.11 -4.88 8.09
C SER A 229 2.11 -3.88 8.66
N ARG A 230 3.16 -4.35 9.36
CA ARG A 230 4.22 -3.46 9.86
C ARG A 230 4.96 -2.76 8.71
N SER A 231 5.29 -3.50 7.66
CA SER A 231 5.99 -2.95 6.51
C SER A 231 5.17 -1.86 5.81
N VAL A 232 3.84 -2.00 5.71
CA VAL A 232 3.01 -0.99 5.04
C VAL A 232 2.85 0.28 5.89
N ILE A 233 2.77 0.12 7.22
CA ILE A 233 2.71 1.25 8.17
C ILE A 233 4.00 2.09 8.06
N ASN A 234 5.14 1.43 7.91
CA ASN A 234 6.45 2.07 7.72
C ASN A 234 6.76 2.48 6.26
N SER A 235 5.83 2.30 5.31
CA SER A 235 6.05 2.59 3.89
C SER A 235 5.38 3.87 3.41
N ALA A 236 6.14 4.72 2.74
CA ALA A 236 5.66 5.95 2.10
C ALA A 236 4.76 5.71 0.87
N ASN A 237 4.83 4.51 0.29
CA ASN A 237 4.47 4.31 -1.12
C ASN A 237 3.05 3.74 -1.33
N THR A 238 2.23 3.67 -0.29
CA THR A 238 0.89 3.07 -0.41
C THR A 238 -0.09 3.98 -1.15
N ARG A 239 -0.79 3.39 -2.13
CA ARG A 239 -1.83 4.04 -2.94
C ARG A 239 -3.25 3.70 -2.47
N SER A 240 -3.38 2.90 -1.42
CA SER A 240 -4.66 2.44 -0.89
C SER A 240 -5.25 3.49 0.06
N GLU A 241 -6.51 3.92 -0.17
CA GLU A 241 -7.23 4.78 0.76
C GLU A 241 -7.45 4.09 2.11
N PHE A 242 -7.81 2.80 2.10
CA PHE A 242 -7.94 2.00 3.31
C PHE A 242 -6.65 2.03 4.16
N VAL A 243 -5.50 1.68 3.57
CA VAL A 243 -4.22 1.69 4.30
C VAL A 243 -3.88 3.09 4.81
N ASN A 244 -4.08 4.13 4.01
CA ASN A 244 -3.78 5.51 4.42
C ASN A 244 -4.69 5.98 5.57
N LYS A 245 -5.95 5.53 5.60
CA LYS A 245 -6.86 5.80 6.72
C LYS A 245 -6.34 5.16 8.01
N VAL A 246 -5.93 3.88 7.97
CA VAL A 246 -5.35 3.18 9.12
C VAL A 246 -4.11 3.92 9.62
N LYS A 247 -3.20 4.28 8.71
CA LYS A 247 -2.01 5.08 9.03
C LYS A 247 -2.37 6.41 9.69
N SER A 248 -3.34 7.15 9.16
CA SER A 248 -3.81 8.40 9.77
C SER A 248 -4.32 8.19 11.20
N ASN A 249 -5.03 7.09 11.48
CA ASN A 249 -5.51 6.78 12.83
C ASN A 249 -4.36 6.45 13.78
N ILE A 250 -3.41 5.62 13.33
CA ILE A 250 -2.19 5.32 14.07
C ILE A 250 -1.42 6.62 14.39
N PHE A 251 -1.26 7.50 13.40
CA PHE A 251 -0.55 8.76 13.59
C PHE A 251 -1.20 9.65 14.66
N LYS A 252 -2.53 9.64 14.77
CA LYS A 252 -3.25 10.37 15.83
C LYS A 252 -3.03 9.76 17.21
N ALA A 253 -2.87 8.44 17.29
CA ALA A 253 -2.67 7.69 18.53
C ALA A 253 -1.19 7.44 18.89
N LYS A 254 -0.23 7.97 18.12
CA LYS A 254 1.20 7.64 18.19
C LYS A 254 1.88 7.75 19.57
N ASN A 255 1.31 8.51 20.51
CA ASN A 255 1.85 8.69 21.86
C ASN A 255 1.18 7.75 22.90
N MET A 256 0.14 7.02 22.49
CA MET A 256 -0.70 6.13 23.30
C MET A 256 -0.57 4.67 22.87
N VAL A 257 0.11 4.39 21.76
CA VAL A 257 0.23 3.06 21.16
C VAL A 257 1.69 2.71 20.91
N GLY A 258 2.12 1.56 21.42
CA GLY A 258 3.30 0.83 20.93
C GLY A 258 2.89 -0.22 19.88
N LEU A 259 3.76 -0.52 18.90
CA LEU A 259 3.52 -1.59 17.93
C LEU A 259 4.77 -2.48 17.78
N SER A 260 4.65 -3.72 18.25
CA SER A 260 5.69 -4.75 18.25
C SER A 260 5.34 -5.91 17.31
N CYS A 261 6.39 -6.48 16.72
CA CYS A 261 6.26 -7.78 16.06
C CYS A 261 6.53 -8.91 17.06
N VAL A 262 5.67 -9.91 17.05
CA VAL A 262 5.87 -11.18 17.76
C VAL A 262 6.14 -12.29 16.75
N GLU A 263 6.91 -13.30 17.15
CA GLU A 263 7.12 -14.48 16.32
C GLU A 263 5.90 -15.39 16.39
N ALA A 264 5.39 -15.79 15.23
CA ALA A 264 4.26 -16.71 15.13
C ALA A 264 4.65 -18.10 15.68
N HIS A 265 3.73 -18.71 16.43
CA HIS A 265 3.80 -20.11 16.88
C HIS A 265 5.00 -20.48 17.79
N VAL A 266 5.49 -19.52 18.59
CA VAL A 266 6.60 -19.74 19.55
C VAL A 266 6.11 -19.82 21.01
N GLY A 267 4.82 -20.09 21.24
CA GLY A 267 4.29 -20.25 22.60
C GLY A 267 3.86 -18.95 23.29
N VAL A 268 3.74 -17.83 22.57
CA VAL A 268 3.25 -16.57 23.14
C VAL A 268 1.73 -16.67 23.33
N SER A 269 1.29 -16.79 24.58
CA SER A 269 -0.10 -17.06 24.95
C SER A 269 -1.11 -16.07 24.33
N GLY A 270 -0.77 -14.78 24.28
CA GLY A 270 -1.60 -13.76 23.65
C GLY A 270 -1.72 -13.91 22.14
N ASN A 271 -0.63 -14.30 21.45
CA ASN A 271 -0.67 -14.53 20.01
C ASN A 271 -1.46 -15.79 19.69
N GLU A 272 -1.21 -16.89 20.40
CA GLU A 272 -1.98 -18.12 20.22
C GLU A 272 -3.48 -17.93 20.48
N LEU A 273 -3.83 -17.04 21.42
CA LEU A 273 -5.21 -16.65 21.62
C LEU A 273 -5.76 -15.90 20.41
N ALA A 274 -5.04 -14.91 19.87
CA ALA A 274 -5.46 -14.17 18.67
C ALA A 274 -5.67 -15.11 17.47
N ASP A 275 -4.74 -16.03 17.21
CA ASP A 275 -4.83 -17.09 16.20
C ASP A 275 -6.03 -18.05 16.39
N GLN A 276 -6.56 -18.16 17.61
CA GLN A 276 -7.77 -18.94 17.85
C GLN A 276 -9.02 -18.10 17.62
N GLN A 277 -9.01 -16.85 18.06
CA GLN A 277 -10.18 -15.97 17.99
C GLN A 277 -10.48 -15.51 16.56
N ASP A 278 -9.47 -15.28 15.73
CA ASP A 278 -9.65 -14.86 14.35
C ASP A 278 -10.28 -15.98 13.48
N LYS A 279 -9.91 -17.24 13.72
CA LYS A 279 -10.53 -18.43 13.12
C LYS A 279 -11.98 -18.58 13.59
N LEU A 280 -12.26 -18.28 14.85
CA LEU A 280 -13.65 -18.21 15.36
C LEU A 280 -14.42 -17.07 14.69
N ALA A 281 -13.78 -15.90 14.47
CA ALA A 281 -14.40 -14.72 13.88
C ALA A 281 -14.96 -14.99 12.47
N ILE A 282 -14.35 -15.90 11.72
CA ILE A 282 -14.87 -16.35 10.42
C ILE A 282 -16.29 -16.94 10.52
N THR A 283 -16.64 -17.57 11.64
CA THR A 283 -17.92 -18.26 11.85
C THR A 283 -18.91 -17.47 12.70
N SER A 284 -18.43 -16.81 13.76
CA SER A 284 -19.26 -16.17 14.79
C SER A 284 -19.00 -14.68 14.96
N GLY A 285 -18.10 -14.09 14.17
CA GLY A 285 -17.75 -12.67 14.28
C GLY A 285 -18.82 -11.74 13.71
N ASP A 286 -18.85 -10.53 14.25
CA ASP A 286 -19.70 -9.45 13.76
C ASP A 286 -19.28 -9.05 12.35
N LYS A 287 -20.24 -8.90 11.44
CA LYS A 287 -19.94 -8.54 10.06
C LYS A 287 -19.40 -7.11 9.99
N LEU A 288 -18.17 -6.97 9.52
CA LEU A 288 -17.55 -5.68 9.25
C LEU A 288 -17.27 -5.53 7.75
N PHE A 289 -17.75 -4.42 7.19
CA PHE A 289 -17.45 -4.09 5.80
C PHE A 289 -16.15 -3.30 5.72
N ILE A 290 -15.20 -3.80 4.92
CA ILE A 290 -14.05 -3.03 4.44
C ILE A 290 -13.96 -3.11 2.91
N PRO A 291 -13.34 -2.12 2.24
CA PRO A 291 -13.32 -2.05 0.78
C PRO A 291 -12.65 -3.27 0.11
N VAL A 292 -13.07 -3.58 -1.11
CA VAL A 292 -12.48 -4.63 -1.95
C VAL A 292 -11.03 -4.24 -2.28
N PRO A 293 -10.04 -5.11 -2.03
CA PRO A 293 -8.64 -4.79 -2.28
C PRO A 293 -8.28 -4.91 -3.77
N TYR A 294 -7.23 -4.20 -4.19
CA TYR A 294 -6.69 -4.31 -5.56
C TYR A 294 -6.27 -5.76 -5.92
N SER A 295 -5.80 -6.53 -4.93
CA SER A 295 -5.43 -7.93 -5.10
C SER A 295 -6.62 -8.79 -5.57
N HIS A 296 -7.83 -8.50 -5.10
CA HIS A 296 -9.03 -9.20 -5.54
C HIS A 296 -9.37 -8.86 -7.00
N LEU A 297 -9.29 -7.59 -7.39
CA LEU A 297 -9.45 -7.17 -8.79
C LEU A 297 -8.44 -7.87 -9.71
N LYS A 298 -7.17 -7.98 -9.28
CA LYS A 298 -6.14 -8.73 -10.03
C LYS A 298 -6.50 -10.21 -10.19
N CYS A 299 -7.14 -10.83 -9.19
CA CYS A 299 -7.56 -12.22 -9.25
C CYS A 299 -8.68 -12.42 -10.27
N LEU A 300 -9.70 -11.55 -10.25
CA LEU A 300 -10.84 -11.60 -11.16
C LEU A 300 -10.42 -11.48 -12.63
N LEU A 301 -9.49 -10.57 -12.94
CA LEU A 301 -9.05 -10.32 -14.32
C LEU A 301 -8.06 -11.35 -14.86
N LYS A 302 -7.41 -12.16 -14.00
CA LYS A 302 -6.55 -13.27 -14.44
C LYS A 302 -7.34 -14.48 -14.95
N ILE A 303 -8.66 -14.51 -14.72
CA ILE A 303 -9.56 -15.62 -15.04
C ILE A 303 -10.34 -15.38 -16.35
N THR A 304 -10.20 -14.19 -16.95
CA THR A 304 -10.77 -13.80 -18.26
C THR A 304 -9.72 -13.82 -19.36
#